data_AF-A0A962WAC1-F1
#
_entry.id   AF-A0A962WAC1-F1
#
_cell.length_a   1.000
_cell.length_b   1.000
_cell.length_c   1.000
_cell.angle_alpha   90.00
_cell.angle_beta   90.00
_cell.angle_gamma   90.00
#
_symmetry.space_group_name_H-M   'P 1'
#
loop_
_entity.id
_entity.type
_entity.pdbx_description
1 polymer ?
#
loop_
_entity_poly.entity_id
_entity_poly.type
_entity_poly.pdbx_seq_one_letter_code
_entity_poly.pdbx_strand_id
1 'polypeptide(L)'
;VRVLRESGRSLLAVGVRGVVGEFKLGDMVSCRNREGREVARGLVNYNAAETRRIMGLASGEIEGVLGYLRDEELIHRDNLVLV
;
A
#
# COMPACT_ATOMS: atom_id res chain seq x y z
N VAL A 1 6.96 5.89 6.26
CA VAL A 1 7.38 5.18 7.50
C VAL A 1 6.91 5.92 8.74
N ARG A 2 7.32 7.18 8.95
CA ARG A 2 6.94 7.97 10.13
C ARG A 2 5.44 7.93 10.44
N VAL A 3 4.60 8.16 9.41
CA VAL A 3 3.13 8.13 9.50
C VAL A 3 2.56 6.77 9.89
N LEU A 4 3.18 5.66 9.47
CA LEU A 4 2.74 4.32 9.88
C LEU A 4 3.10 4.08 11.36
N ARG A 5 4.32 4.46 11.77
CA ARG A 5 4.84 4.21 13.12
C ARG A 5 4.24 5.11 14.20
N GLU A 6 3.93 6.35 13.88
CA GLU A 6 3.54 7.36 14.88
C GLU A 6 2.04 7.64 14.91
N SER A 7 1.28 7.25 13.88
CA SER A 7 -0.11 7.73 13.71
C SER A 7 -1.15 6.63 13.56
N GLY A 8 -0.76 5.34 13.46
CA GLY A 8 -1.71 4.25 13.21
C GLY A 8 -2.54 4.45 11.94
N ARG A 9 -1.97 5.12 10.92
CA ARG A 9 -2.68 5.47 9.68
C ARG A 9 -2.47 4.40 8.62
N SER A 10 -3.44 4.28 7.71
CA SER A 10 -3.39 3.38 6.56
C SER A 10 -2.18 3.70 5.66
N LEU A 11 -1.72 2.70 4.91
CA LEU A 11 -0.77 2.91 3.82
C LEU A 11 -1.54 3.33 2.57
N LEU A 12 -1.33 4.57 2.14
CA LEU A 12 -1.85 5.10 0.87
C LEU A 12 -0.89 4.84 -0.28
N ALA A 13 -1.42 4.73 -1.50
CA ALA A 13 -0.64 4.54 -2.72
C ALA A 13 0.41 5.66 -2.94
N VAL A 14 0.07 6.91 -2.60
CA VAL A 14 0.99 8.07 -2.67
C VAL A 14 2.28 7.89 -1.86
N GLY A 15 2.24 7.05 -0.81
CA GLY A 15 3.39 6.76 0.04
C GLY A 15 4.33 5.67 -0.50
N VAL A 16 3.95 4.98 -1.58
CA VAL A 16 4.65 3.81 -2.13
C VAL A 16 5.60 4.22 -3.24
N ARG A 17 6.79 3.63 -3.24
CA ARG A 17 7.87 3.96 -4.19
C ARG A 17 8.30 2.82 -5.10
N GLY A 18 7.83 1.61 -4.81
CA GLY A 18 8.21 0.42 -5.56
C GLY A 18 7.42 -0.78 -5.07
N VAL A 19 7.29 -1.76 -5.96
CA VAL A 19 6.58 -3.02 -5.75
C VAL A 19 7.50 -4.14 -6.19
N VAL A 20 7.69 -5.15 -5.33
CA VAL A 20 8.59 -6.28 -5.58
C VAL A 20 7.78 -7.57 -5.48
N GLY A 21 7.99 -8.48 -6.44
CA GLY A 21 7.26 -9.75 -6.50
C GLY A 21 5.83 -9.61 -7.01
N GLU A 22 5.07 -10.70 -6.90
CA GLU A 22 3.67 -10.78 -7.28
C GLU A 22 2.82 -11.10 -6.04
N PHE A 23 1.62 -10.52 -6.00
CA PHE A 23 0.63 -10.74 -4.96
C PHE A 23 -0.76 -10.41 -5.50
N LYS A 24 -1.76 -11.04 -4.89
CA LYS A 24 -3.17 -10.82 -5.15
C LYS A 24 -3.78 -9.95 -4.07
N LEU A 25 -5.00 -9.52 -4.35
CA LEU A 25 -5.82 -8.86 -3.36
C LEU A 25 -6.03 -9.75 -2.13
N GLY A 26 -5.89 -9.14 -0.94
CA GLY A 26 -6.02 -9.81 0.34
C GLY A 26 -4.76 -10.56 0.79
N ASP A 27 -3.72 -10.65 -0.03
CA ASP A 27 -2.46 -11.28 0.37
C ASP A 27 -1.73 -10.42 1.42
N MET A 28 -1.04 -11.10 2.34
CA MET A 28 -0.16 -10.44 3.31
C MET A 28 1.14 -10.02 2.64
N VAL A 29 1.45 -8.72 2.68
CA VAL A 29 2.66 -8.14 2.09
C VAL A 29 3.54 -7.45 3.13
N SER A 30 4.85 -7.44 2.87
CA SER A 30 5.85 -6.73 3.69
C SER A 30 6.03 -5.29 3.20
N CYS A 31 5.90 -4.33 4.10
CA CYS A 31 6.20 -2.93 3.86
C CYS A 31 7.63 -2.64 4.32
N ARG A 32 8.49 -2.24 3.38
CA ARG A 32 9.90 -1.94 3.65
C ARG A 32 10.21 -0.45 3.49
N ASN A 33 11.11 0.06 4.32
CA ASN A 33 11.66 1.40 4.17
C ASN A 33 12.70 1.45 3.02
N ARG A 34 13.27 2.63 2.76
CA ARG A 34 14.29 2.82 1.70
C ARG A 34 15.60 2.05 1.95
N GLU A 35 15.87 1.66 3.19
CA GLU A 35 17.04 0.86 3.57
C GLU A 35 16.74 -0.66 3.46
N GLY A 36 15.57 -1.03 2.97
CA GLY A 36 15.14 -2.43 2.84
C GLY A 36 14.69 -3.08 4.14
N ARG A 37 14.64 -2.34 5.26
CA ARG A 37 14.16 -2.84 6.55
C ARG A 37 12.64 -2.92 6.52
N GLU A 38 12.11 -4.06 6.95
CA GLU A 38 10.67 -4.23 7.18
C GLU A 38 10.22 -3.32 8.33
N VAL A 39 9.11 -2.62 8.13
CA VAL A 39 8.54 -1.70 9.13
C VAL A 39 7.07 -2.00 9.44
N ALA A 40 6.41 -2.76 8.57
CA ALA A 40 5.04 -3.21 8.76
C ALA A 40 4.75 -4.41 7.84
N ARG A 41 3.68 -5.13 8.14
CA ARG A 41 3.02 -6.08 7.23
C ARG A 41 1.53 -5.78 7.20
N GLY A 42 0.85 -6.14 6.12
CA GLY A 42 -0.60 -6.02 6.08
C GLY A 42 -1.25 -6.63 4.85
N LEU A 43 -2.58 -6.68 4.86
CA LEU A 43 -3.38 -7.22 3.77
C LEU A 43 -3.62 -6.15 2.70
N VAL A 44 -3.25 -6.46 1.47
CA VAL A 44 -3.28 -5.48 0.37
C VAL A 44 -4.64 -5.41 -0.33
N ASN A 45 -5.12 -4.19 -0.62
CA ASN A 45 -6.41 -3.95 -1.27
C ASN A 45 -6.35 -3.97 -2.81
N TYR A 46 -5.15 -4.08 -3.39
CA TYR A 46 -4.91 -4.11 -4.83
C TYR A 46 -3.86 -5.19 -5.15
N ASN A 47 -3.94 -5.81 -6.33
CA ASN A 47 -2.91 -6.77 -6.73
C ASN A 47 -1.60 -6.07 -7.15
N ALA A 48 -0.54 -6.83 -7.40
CA ALA A 48 0.77 -6.27 -7.73
C ALA A 48 0.77 -5.42 -9.02
N ALA A 49 0.02 -5.83 -10.04
CA ALA A 49 -0.08 -5.09 -11.29
C ALA A 49 -0.79 -3.75 -11.12
N GLU A 50 -1.92 -3.73 -10.40
CA GLU A 50 -2.65 -2.51 -10.05
C GLU A 50 -1.81 -1.58 -9.18
N THR A 51 -1.17 -2.13 -8.13
CA THR A 51 -0.33 -1.36 -7.21
C THR A 51 0.80 -0.64 -7.95
N ARG A 52 1.43 -1.28 -8.95
CA ARG A 52 2.45 -0.63 -9.79
C ARG A 52 1.91 0.53 -10.61
N ARG A 53 0.64 0.48 -11.02
CA ARG A 53 0.00 1.53 -11.80
C ARG A 53 -0.40 2.74 -10.94
N ILE A 54 -0.75 2.51 -9.68
CA ILE A 54 -1.25 3.56 -8.78
C ILE A 54 -0.24 4.06 -7.75
N MET A 55 0.92 3.41 -7.61
CA MET A 55 1.95 3.85 -6.65
C MET A 55 2.36 5.30 -6.93
N GLY A 56 2.50 6.10 -5.87
CA GLY A 56 2.81 7.51 -5.96
C GLY A 56 1.63 8.42 -6.27
N LEU A 57 0.44 7.89 -6.60
CA LEU A 57 -0.76 8.68 -6.87
C LEU A 57 -1.57 8.96 -5.61
N ALA A 58 -2.26 10.09 -5.59
CA ALA A 58 -3.28 10.38 -4.59
C ALA A 58 -4.50 9.46 -4.81
N SER A 59 -5.24 9.15 -3.73
CA SER A 59 -6.37 8.21 -3.78
C SER A 59 -7.46 8.63 -4.78
N GLY A 60 -7.69 9.94 -4.96
CA GLY A 60 -8.65 10.47 -5.94
C GLY A 60 -8.25 10.27 -7.40
N GLU A 61 -7.00 9.89 -7.69
CA GLU A 61 -6.52 9.62 -9.05
C GLU A 61 -6.65 8.13 -9.43
N ILE A 62 -6.91 7.25 -8.46
CA ILE A 62 -6.94 5.79 -8.66
C ILE A 62 -8.00 5.39 -9.68
N GLU A 63 -9.23 5.91 -9.55
CA GLU A 63 -10.33 5.57 -10.44
C GLU A 63 -10.03 5.92 -11.90
N GLY A 64 -9.37 7.06 -12.14
CA GLY A 64 -8.97 7.47 -13.49
C GLY A 64 -7.94 6.52 -14.12
N VAL A 65 -7.10 5.86 -13.31
CA VAL A 65 -6.08 4.92 -13.80
C VAL A 65 -6.60 3.50 -13.92
N LEU A 66 -7.37 3.02 -12.94
CA LEU A 66 -7.84 1.63 -12.91
C LEU A 66 -9.22 1.43 -13.54
N GLY A 67 -9.99 2.50 -13.72
CA GLY A 67 -11.39 2.46 -14.15
C GLY A 67 -12.38 2.12 -13.03
N TYR A 68 -11.89 2.00 -11.79
CA TYR A 68 -12.69 1.82 -10.59
C TYR A 68 -11.89 2.25 -9.36
N LEU A 69 -12.60 2.55 -8.27
CA LEU A 69 -12.02 2.69 -6.94
C LEU A 69 -12.56 1.56 -6.06
N ARG A 70 -11.67 0.75 -5.48
CA ARG A 70 -12.06 -0.25 -4.49
C ARG A 70 -11.98 0.31 -3.08
N ASP A 71 -10.79 0.80 -2.73
CA ASP A 71 -10.49 1.45 -1.47
C ASP A 71 -9.56 2.65 -1.72
N GLU A 72 -9.65 3.68 -0.89
CA GLU A 72 -8.72 4.81 -0.95
C GLU A 72 -7.29 4.41 -0.54
N GLU A 73 -7.17 3.35 0.25
CA GLU A 73 -5.90 2.92 0.83
C GLU A 73 -5.40 1.63 0.20
N LEU A 74 -4.07 1.53 0.08
CA LEU A 74 -3.42 0.32 -0.40
C LEU A 74 -3.43 -0.78 0.67
N ILE A 75 -3.22 -0.40 1.94
CA ILE A 75 -3.40 -1.26 3.11
C ILE A 75 -4.10 -0.44 4.18
N HIS A 76 -5.30 -0.85 4.57
CA HIS A 76 -6.04 -0.21 5.66
C HIS A 76 -5.31 -0.39 7.00
N ARG A 77 -5.37 0.62 7.88
CA ARG A 77 -4.68 0.58 9.20
C ARG A 77 -5.03 -0.63 10.06
N ASP A 78 -6.29 -1.08 10.02
CA ASP A 78 -6.77 -2.20 10.84
C ASP A 78 -6.23 -3.55 10.31
N ASN A 79 -5.82 -3.57 9.03
CA ASN A 79 -5.18 -4.72 8.38
C ASN A 79 -3.66 -4.57 8.31
N LEU A 80 -3.07 -3.62 9.05
CA LEU A 80 -1.64 -3.34 9.08
C LEU A 80 -1.08 -3.52 10.49
N VAL A 81 0.01 -4.27 10.61
CA VAL A 81 0.74 -4.49 11.87
C VAL A 81 2.16 -3.97 11.72
N LEU A 82 2.62 -3.19 12.71
CA LEU A 82 3.98 -2.66 12.75
C LEU A 82 5.00 -3.71 13.22
N VAL A 83 6.24 -3.54 12.77
CA VAL A 83 7.43 -4.32 13.19
C VAL A 83 8.49 -3.41 13.80
#